data_AF-A0A010ZTF1-F1
#
_entry.id   AF-A0A010ZTF1-F1
#
_cell.length_a   1.000
_cell.length_b   1.000
_cell.length_c   1.000
_cell.angle_alpha   90.00
_cell.angle_beta   90.00
_cell.angle_gamma   90.00
#
_symmetry.space_group_name_H-M   'P 1'
#
loop_
_entity.id
_entity.type
_entity.pdbx_description
1 polymer ?
#
loop_
_entity_poly.entity_id
_entity_poly.type
_entity_poly.pdbx_seq_one_letter_code
_entity_poly.pdbx_strand_id
1 'polypeptide(L)'
;MSPDLLVVPHTWLYAPRNPTLTITSFQEAPTPDGVACTATISVNDEAVGLLHNDGRGGATVFHSNGNPRFGPADMTAFVAACRTHNGGVLAAEWVFEELISSWSLEYAIQVARRTGHRVIRALDAIGEAESAESLVVLNGAHRLVGTLAGSGRDALIAHLTATSYGNEQRWWQVWTELRPRHGAWQDLTHRPAGVPADRDSR
;
A
#
# COMPACT_ATOMS: atom_id res chain seq x y z
N MET A 1 15.74 14.55 17.80
CA MET A 1 15.45 13.12 17.98
C MET A 1 14.84 12.63 16.68
N SER A 2 15.40 11.61 16.04
CA SER A 2 14.72 10.97 14.92
C SER A 2 13.44 10.30 15.42
N PRO A 3 12.29 10.46 14.75
CA PRO A 3 11.06 9.81 15.19
C PRO A 3 11.24 8.29 15.23
N ASP A 4 10.63 7.64 16.22
CA ASP A 4 10.51 6.17 16.26
C ASP A 4 9.48 5.75 15.20
N LEU A 5 9.98 5.26 14.07
CA LEU A 5 9.18 4.89 12.91
C LEU A 5 9.07 3.37 12.77
N LEU A 6 7.93 2.92 12.26
CA LEU A 6 7.65 1.54 11.90
C LEU A 6 7.25 1.46 10.44
N VAL A 7 7.66 0.38 9.78
CA VAL A 7 7.13 0.04 8.45
C VAL A 7 5.66 -0.32 8.59
N VAL A 8 4.81 0.35 7.83
CA VAL A 8 3.41 0.01 7.70
C VAL A 8 3.30 -1.34 6.96
N PRO A 9 2.53 -2.32 7.44
CA PRO A 9 2.47 -3.64 6.83
C PRO A 9 2.15 -3.61 5.34
N HIS A 10 2.83 -4.45 4.55
CA HIS A 10 2.65 -4.56 3.09
C HIS A 10 2.91 -3.27 2.31
N THR A 11 3.62 -2.30 2.88
CA THR A 11 3.96 -1.06 2.20
C THR A 11 5.43 -0.72 2.38
N TRP A 12 5.83 0.36 1.70
CA TRP A 12 7.15 0.98 1.85
C TRP A 12 7.10 2.27 2.67
N LEU A 13 5.96 2.52 3.33
CA LEU A 13 5.72 3.66 4.19
C LEU A 13 6.25 3.38 5.60
N TYR A 14 7.06 4.30 6.11
CA TYR A 14 7.46 4.36 7.51
C TYR A 14 6.58 5.39 8.21
N ALA A 15 5.81 4.96 9.20
CA ALA A 15 4.92 5.82 9.96
C ALA A 15 5.36 5.93 11.43
N PRO A 16 5.00 7.01 12.15
CA PRO A 16 5.19 7.09 13.59
C PRO A 16 4.64 5.87 14.33
N ARG A 17 5.42 5.31 15.26
CA ARG A 17 4.94 4.22 16.13
C ARG A 17 3.83 4.70 17.08
N ASN A 18 3.91 5.94 17.55
CA ASN A 18 2.98 6.51 18.51
C ASN A 18 2.53 7.92 18.06
N PRO A 19 1.22 8.17 17.87
CA PRO A 19 0.13 7.18 17.93
C PRO A 19 0.20 6.15 16.81
N THR A 20 -0.26 4.93 17.09
CA THR A 20 -0.46 3.93 16.04
C THR A 20 -1.80 4.20 15.34
N LEU A 21 -1.73 4.63 14.08
CA LEU A 21 -2.90 4.75 13.21
C LEU A 21 -3.19 3.42 12.51
N THR A 22 -4.46 3.02 12.53
CA THR A 22 -4.94 1.83 11.84
C THR A 22 -6.22 2.15 11.09
N ILE A 23 -6.42 1.48 9.95
CA ILE A 23 -7.72 1.44 9.31
C ILE A 23 -8.52 0.29 9.91
N THR A 24 -9.72 0.56 10.39
CA THR A 24 -10.58 -0.44 11.05
C THR A 24 -11.75 -0.88 10.18
N SER A 25 -12.11 -0.07 9.18
CA SER A 25 -13.06 -0.45 8.14
C SER A 25 -12.74 0.25 6.83
N PHE A 26 -13.11 -0.37 5.72
CA PHE A 26 -12.89 0.15 4.39
C PHE A 26 -14.06 -0.24 3.49
N GLN A 27 -14.50 0.71 2.67
CA GLN A 27 -15.56 0.54 1.69
C GLN A 27 -15.16 1.21 0.39
N GLU A 28 -15.45 0.55 -0.72
CA GLU A 28 -15.28 1.09 -2.07
C GLU A 28 -16.60 1.03 -2.83
N ALA A 29 -16.81 1.99 -3.71
CA ALA A 29 -17.93 2.02 -4.64
C ALA A 29 -17.43 2.46 -6.02
N PRO A 30 -17.70 1.68 -7.09
CA PRO A 30 -17.37 2.13 -8.44
C PRO A 30 -18.22 3.36 -8.80
N THR A 31 -17.58 4.33 -9.45
CA THR A 31 -18.23 5.52 -10.03
C THR A 31 -18.01 5.50 -11.55
N PRO A 32 -18.71 6.34 -12.32
CA PRO A 32 -18.42 6.49 -13.76
C PRO A 32 -16.98 6.94 -14.05
N ASP A 33 -16.37 7.67 -13.11
CA ASP A 33 -15.09 8.36 -13.30
C ASP A 33 -13.93 7.69 -12.54
N GLY A 34 -14.19 6.64 -11.76
CA GLY A 34 -13.19 6.00 -10.92
C GLY A 34 -13.78 5.12 -9.81
N VAL A 35 -13.13 5.12 -8.65
CA VAL A 35 -13.56 4.35 -7.46
C VAL A 35 -13.61 5.29 -6.28
N ALA A 36 -14.80 5.51 -5.73
CA ALA A 36 -14.96 6.23 -4.49
C ALA A 36 -14.60 5.29 -3.34
N CYS A 37 -13.97 5.81 -2.29
CA CYS A 37 -13.65 5.01 -1.12
C CYS A 37 -13.84 5.79 0.18
N THR A 38 -14.11 5.03 1.24
CA THR A 38 -14.17 5.54 2.61
C THR A 38 -13.47 4.54 3.52
N ALA A 39 -12.52 5.02 4.32
CA ALA A 39 -11.81 4.22 5.30
C ALA A 39 -11.95 4.83 6.71
N THR A 40 -12.34 4.06 7.71
CA THR A 40 -12.33 4.54 9.11
C THR A 40 -10.93 4.44 9.68
N ILE A 41 -10.41 5.56 10.19
CA ILE A 41 -9.14 5.61 10.91
C ILE A 41 -9.41 5.57 12.41
N SER A 42 -8.65 4.72 13.10
CA SER A 42 -8.58 4.65 14.55
C SER A 42 -7.17 4.92 15.07
N VAL A 43 -7.10 5.59 16.22
CA VAL A 43 -5.90 5.72 17.05
C VAL A 43 -6.11 4.86 18.28
N ASN A 44 -5.22 3.88 18.53
CA ASN A 44 -5.32 3.00 19.70
C ASN A 44 -6.75 2.42 19.87
N ASP A 45 -7.31 1.90 18.77
CA ASP A 45 -8.68 1.36 18.65
C ASP A 45 -9.85 2.34 18.82
N GLU A 46 -9.59 3.63 19.05
CA GLU A 46 -10.61 4.68 19.09
C GLU A 46 -10.76 5.34 17.72
N ALA A 47 -11.97 5.37 17.15
CA ALA A 47 -12.20 6.02 15.86
C ALA A 47 -12.01 7.54 15.97
N VAL A 48 -11.21 8.11 15.06
CA VAL A 48 -10.86 9.55 15.06
C VAL A 48 -11.30 10.29 13.80
N GLY A 49 -11.68 9.56 12.75
CA GLY A 49 -12.17 10.14 11.51
C GLY A 49 -12.20 9.15 10.36
N LEU A 50 -12.37 9.68 9.17
CA LEU A 50 -12.45 8.94 7.92
C LEU A 50 -11.43 9.45 6.92
N LEU A 51 -10.84 8.56 6.13
CA LEU A 51 -10.28 8.90 4.83
C LEU A 51 -11.38 8.78 3.78
N HIS A 52 -11.46 9.74 2.87
CA HIS A 52 -12.47 9.74 1.83
C HIS A 52 -11.89 10.16 0.48
N ASN A 53 -12.26 9.43 -0.57
CA ASN A 53 -12.04 9.76 -1.97
C ASN A 53 -13.39 9.71 -2.70
N ASP A 54 -13.70 10.73 -3.50
CA ASP A 54 -14.99 10.83 -4.21
C ASP A 54 -15.04 10.01 -5.52
N GLY A 55 -13.92 9.41 -5.92
CA GLY A 55 -13.79 8.59 -7.10
C GLY A 55 -13.79 9.38 -8.40
N ARG A 56 -13.46 10.67 -8.38
CA ARG A 56 -13.35 11.53 -9.58
C ARG A 56 -11.92 11.91 -9.93
N GLY A 57 -10.96 11.09 -9.50
CA GLY A 57 -9.53 11.37 -9.63
C GLY A 57 -9.03 12.47 -8.70
N GLY A 58 -9.80 12.82 -7.67
CA GLY A 58 -9.37 13.73 -6.61
C GLY A 58 -8.52 13.03 -5.56
N ALA A 59 -7.89 13.82 -4.70
CA ALA A 59 -7.08 13.31 -3.60
C ALA A 59 -7.91 12.65 -2.52
N THR A 60 -7.33 11.66 -1.86
CA THR A 60 -7.86 11.12 -0.61
C THR A 60 -7.69 12.15 0.52
N VAL A 61 -8.77 12.46 1.25
CA VAL A 61 -8.79 13.51 2.29
C VAL A 61 -9.20 12.94 3.65
N PHE A 62 -8.62 13.43 4.72
CA PHE A 62 -9.01 13.11 6.09
C PHE A 62 -10.13 14.03 6.60
N HIS A 63 -11.19 13.42 7.15
CA HIS A 63 -12.29 14.08 7.82
C HIS A 63 -12.34 13.63 9.29
N SER A 64 -12.04 14.54 10.22
CA SER A 64 -12.15 14.25 11.66
C SER A 64 -13.61 14.05 12.06
N ASN A 65 -13.84 13.13 13.00
CA ASN A 65 -15.16 12.95 13.62
C ASN A 65 -15.37 13.87 14.86
N GLY A 66 -14.45 14.80 15.12
CA GLY A 66 -14.49 15.68 16.29
C GLY A 66 -13.85 15.10 17.56
N ASN A 67 -13.09 14.00 17.45
CA ASN A 67 -12.34 13.44 18.59
C ASN A 67 -11.37 14.49 19.18
N PRO A 68 -11.47 14.84 20.49
CA PRO A 68 -10.63 15.86 21.09
C PRO A 68 -9.16 15.43 21.29
N ARG A 69 -8.85 14.13 21.18
CA ARG A 69 -7.50 13.58 21.37
C ARG A 69 -6.71 13.47 20.07
N PHE A 70 -7.39 13.55 18.92
CA PHE A 70 -6.74 13.45 17.62
C PHE A 70 -7.57 14.18 16.56
N GLY A 71 -7.08 15.34 16.14
CA GLY A 71 -7.72 16.20 15.15
C GLY A 71 -6.93 16.38 13.85
N PRO A 72 -7.36 17.32 13.00
CA PRO A 72 -6.68 17.62 11.74
C PRO A 72 -5.21 18.05 11.91
N ALA A 73 -4.88 18.75 13.00
CA ALA A 73 -3.50 19.15 13.31
C ALA A 73 -2.62 17.93 13.62
N ASP A 74 -3.13 16.97 14.39
CA ASP A 74 -2.41 15.73 14.73
C ASP A 74 -2.22 14.85 13.49
N MET A 75 -3.24 14.76 12.62
CA MET A 75 -3.10 14.08 11.34
C MET A 75 -2.04 14.73 10.45
N THR A 76 -1.99 16.06 10.41
CA THR A 76 -0.97 16.80 9.67
C THR A 76 0.43 16.52 10.21
N ALA A 77 0.60 16.50 11.53
CA ALA A 77 1.88 16.15 12.17
C ALA A 77 2.27 14.69 11.90
N PHE A 78 1.31 13.77 11.92
CA PHE A 78 1.53 12.36 11.59
C PHE A 78 2.05 12.20 10.16
N VAL A 79 1.38 12.80 9.18
CA VAL A 79 1.81 12.79 7.77
C VAL A 79 3.21 13.39 7.62
N ALA A 80 3.46 14.53 8.24
CA ALA A 80 4.76 15.20 8.19
C ALA A 80 5.91 14.39 8.82
N ALA A 81 5.59 13.45 9.71
CA ALA A 81 6.56 12.53 10.32
C ALA A 81 6.74 11.22 9.53
N CYS A 82 5.83 10.90 8.61
CA CYS A 82 5.95 9.72 7.75
C CYS A 82 7.12 9.85 6.77
N ARG A 83 7.75 8.72 6.47
CA ARG A 83 8.89 8.65 5.56
C ARG A 83 8.73 7.53 4.55
N THR A 84 9.25 7.75 3.36
CA THR A 84 9.50 6.68 2.39
C THR A 84 10.71 5.86 2.82
N HIS A 85 10.97 4.76 2.13
CA HIS A 85 12.11 3.87 2.42
C HIS A 85 13.50 4.49 2.22
N ASN A 86 13.60 5.54 1.41
CA ASN A 86 14.81 6.36 1.25
C ASN A 86 14.84 7.58 2.20
N GLY A 87 13.90 7.69 3.14
CA GLY A 87 13.84 8.80 4.11
C GLY A 87 13.25 10.11 3.57
N GLY A 88 12.68 10.09 2.37
CA GLY A 88 11.92 11.21 1.78
C GLY A 88 10.56 11.42 2.46
N VAL A 89 9.96 12.58 2.20
CA VAL A 89 8.61 12.92 2.66
C VAL A 89 7.57 12.62 1.58
N LEU A 90 6.36 12.26 1.98
CA LEU A 90 5.22 12.05 1.09
C LEU A 90 4.18 13.15 1.30
N ALA A 91 3.43 13.46 0.24
CA ALA A 91 2.19 14.23 0.39
C ALA A 91 1.16 13.41 1.17
N ALA A 92 0.22 14.10 1.83
CA ALA A 92 -0.81 13.46 2.66
C ALA A 92 -1.60 12.39 1.92
N GLU A 93 -1.96 12.67 0.67
CA GLU A 93 -2.67 11.74 -0.22
C GLU A 93 -1.96 10.39 -0.33
N TRP A 94 -0.67 10.38 -0.68
CA TRP A 94 0.12 9.15 -0.79
C TRP A 94 0.26 8.41 0.55
N VAL A 95 0.37 9.14 1.67
CA VAL A 95 0.37 8.51 3.00
C VAL A 95 -0.96 7.80 3.25
N PHE A 96 -2.08 8.45 2.92
CA PHE A 96 -3.41 7.88 3.10
C PHE A 96 -3.65 6.68 2.18
N GLU A 97 -3.20 6.73 0.93
CA GLU A 97 -3.27 5.63 -0.02
C GLU A 97 -2.45 4.41 0.42
N GLU A 98 -1.25 4.62 0.99
CA GLU A 98 -0.46 3.51 1.54
C GLU A 98 -1.12 2.90 2.78
N LEU A 99 -1.73 3.70 3.66
CA LEU A 99 -2.50 3.16 4.79
C LEU A 99 -3.69 2.31 4.30
N ILE A 100 -4.42 2.78 3.29
CA ILE A 100 -5.51 2.03 2.65
C ILE A 100 -4.98 0.74 2.01
N SER A 101 -3.88 0.83 1.26
CA SER A 101 -3.24 -0.31 0.60
C SER A 101 -2.80 -1.37 1.61
N SER A 102 -2.23 -0.96 2.73
CA SER A 102 -1.86 -1.84 3.84
C SER A 102 -3.04 -2.68 4.33
N TRP A 103 -4.18 -2.02 4.60
CA TRP A 103 -5.41 -2.69 5.03
C TRP A 103 -5.95 -3.63 3.94
N SER A 104 -6.07 -3.14 2.71
CA SER A 104 -6.66 -3.89 1.61
C SER A 104 -5.83 -5.11 1.22
N LEU A 105 -4.50 -5.00 1.26
CA LEU A 105 -3.59 -6.11 1.03
C LEU A 105 -3.68 -7.16 2.13
N GLU A 106 -3.72 -6.75 3.41
CA GLU A 106 -3.92 -7.69 4.52
C GLU A 106 -5.27 -8.42 4.37
N TYR A 107 -6.34 -7.70 4.06
CA TYR A 107 -7.66 -8.31 3.80
C TYR A 107 -7.59 -9.31 2.63
N ALA A 108 -6.98 -8.93 1.50
CA ALA A 108 -6.82 -9.79 0.33
C ALA A 108 -6.00 -11.05 0.66
N ILE A 109 -4.94 -10.94 1.47
CA ILE A 109 -4.13 -12.07 1.93
C ILE A 109 -4.98 -13.04 2.76
N GLN A 110 -5.81 -12.52 3.67
CA GLN A 110 -6.72 -13.35 4.47
C GLN A 110 -7.81 -14.02 3.63
N VAL A 111 -8.30 -13.37 2.57
CA VAL A 111 -9.23 -13.99 1.61
C VAL A 111 -8.51 -15.07 0.80
N ALA A 112 -7.31 -14.80 0.30
CA ALA A 112 -6.53 -15.75 -0.49
C ALA A 112 -6.24 -17.04 0.29
N ARG A 113 -5.87 -16.90 1.58
CA ARG A 113 -5.68 -18.01 2.53
C ARG A 113 -6.91 -18.92 2.61
N ARG A 114 -8.09 -18.32 2.78
CA ARG A 114 -9.36 -19.07 2.93
C ARG A 114 -9.83 -19.74 1.65
N THR A 115 -9.47 -19.18 0.49
CA THR A 115 -9.97 -19.61 -0.82
C THR A 115 -8.94 -20.39 -1.64
N GLY A 116 -7.73 -20.61 -1.11
CA GLY A 116 -6.63 -21.27 -1.82
C GLY A 116 -6.03 -20.44 -2.98
N HIS A 117 -6.40 -19.17 -3.10
CA HIS A 117 -5.89 -18.25 -4.12
C HIS A 117 -4.50 -17.70 -3.74
N ARG A 118 -3.97 -16.82 -4.58
CA ARG A 118 -2.79 -15.99 -4.32
C ARG A 118 -3.17 -14.52 -4.48
N VAL A 119 -2.42 -13.64 -3.81
CA VAL A 119 -2.51 -12.19 -4.03
C VAL A 119 -1.35 -11.77 -4.90
N ILE A 120 -1.62 -10.99 -5.94
CA ILE A 120 -0.61 -10.23 -6.66
C ILE A 120 -0.82 -8.75 -6.44
N ARG A 121 0.26 -7.97 -6.47
CA ARG A 121 0.21 -6.50 -6.42
C ARG A 121 1.11 -5.90 -7.47
N ALA A 122 0.72 -4.75 -7.99
CA ALA A 122 1.60 -3.85 -8.70
C ALA A 122 2.31 -2.94 -7.69
N LEU A 123 3.56 -2.63 -7.97
CA LEU A 123 4.32 -1.58 -7.32
C LEU A 123 4.79 -0.61 -8.41
N ASP A 124 4.76 0.68 -8.10
CA ASP A 124 5.24 1.75 -8.96
C ASP A 124 6.41 2.45 -8.27
N ALA A 125 7.53 2.58 -8.99
CA ALA A 125 8.61 3.47 -8.58
C ALA A 125 8.39 4.85 -9.20
N ILE A 126 8.26 5.88 -8.36
CA ILE A 126 8.07 7.27 -8.78
C ILE A 126 9.33 8.05 -8.40
N GLY A 127 9.90 8.79 -9.34
CA GLY A 127 11.11 9.59 -9.13
C GLY A 127 12.02 9.58 -10.35
N GLU A 128 13.18 10.20 -10.22
CA GLU A 128 14.19 10.25 -11.29
C GLU A 128 15.02 8.97 -11.26
N ALA A 129 14.89 8.13 -12.29
CA ALA A 129 15.57 6.84 -12.38
C ALA A 129 17.11 6.94 -12.31
N GLU A 130 17.68 8.10 -12.61
CA GLU A 130 19.13 8.35 -12.58
C GLU A 130 19.72 8.37 -11.16
N SER A 131 18.88 8.54 -10.14
CA SER A 131 19.26 8.37 -8.75
C SER A 131 18.35 7.35 -8.09
N ALA A 132 18.86 6.14 -7.91
CA ALA A 132 18.23 5.07 -7.12
C ALA A 132 17.75 5.57 -5.74
N GLU A 133 18.48 6.53 -5.16
CA GLU A 133 18.15 7.15 -3.88
C GLU A 133 16.93 8.09 -3.95
N SER A 134 16.46 8.45 -5.14
CA SER A 134 15.29 9.32 -5.33
C SER A 134 13.98 8.55 -5.60
N LEU A 135 14.08 7.26 -5.95
CA LEU A 135 12.90 6.46 -6.28
C LEU A 135 12.07 6.20 -5.02
N VAL A 136 10.79 6.50 -5.11
CA VAL A 136 9.77 6.23 -4.10
C VAL A 136 8.92 5.08 -4.59
N VAL A 137 8.79 4.04 -3.77
CA VAL A 137 7.93 2.89 -4.09
C VAL A 137 6.56 3.09 -3.48
N LEU A 138 5.52 2.95 -4.31
CA LEU A 138 4.12 3.05 -3.92
C LEU A 138 3.36 1.80 -4.37
N ASN A 139 2.36 1.41 -3.59
CA ASN A 139 1.46 0.34 -3.94
C ASN A 139 0.51 0.78 -5.06
N GLY A 140 0.41 -0.05 -6.08
CA GLY A 140 -0.60 0.06 -7.11
C GLY A 140 -1.76 -0.91 -6.87
N ALA A 141 -2.40 -1.32 -7.97
CA ALA A 141 -3.50 -2.27 -7.93
C ALA A 141 -3.07 -3.65 -7.39
N HIS A 142 -3.94 -4.31 -6.63
CA HIS A 142 -3.78 -5.71 -6.23
C HIS A 142 -4.96 -6.56 -6.67
N ARG A 143 -4.73 -7.86 -6.85
CA ARG A 143 -5.74 -8.82 -7.34
C ARG A 143 -5.57 -10.20 -6.72
N LEU A 144 -6.69 -10.90 -6.54
CA LEU A 144 -6.68 -12.33 -6.30
C LEU A 144 -6.50 -13.07 -7.62
N VAL A 145 -5.58 -14.02 -7.64
CA VAL A 145 -5.35 -14.92 -8.77
C VAL A 145 -5.47 -16.37 -8.29
N GLY A 146 -5.88 -17.25 -9.20
CA GLY A 146 -5.94 -18.68 -8.90
C GLY A 146 -4.57 -19.28 -8.56
N THR A 147 -4.52 -20.59 -8.39
CA THR A 147 -3.26 -21.30 -8.14
C THR A 147 -2.27 -21.07 -9.29
N LEU A 148 -1.08 -20.57 -8.97
CA LEU A 148 0.00 -20.34 -9.92
C LEU A 148 0.94 -21.55 -9.91
N ALA A 149 0.88 -22.39 -10.94
CA ALA A 149 1.81 -23.50 -11.15
C ALA A 149 2.18 -23.63 -12.63
N GLY A 150 3.43 -24.01 -12.91
CA GLY A 150 3.94 -24.28 -14.26
C GLY A 150 3.63 -23.18 -15.26
N SER A 151 3.12 -23.57 -16.43
CA SER A 151 2.77 -22.68 -17.55
C SER A 151 1.77 -21.57 -17.20
N GLY A 152 0.95 -21.74 -16.16
CA GLY A 152 0.04 -20.69 -15.68
C GLY A 152 0.76 -19.50 -15.07
N ARG A 153 1.92 -19.72 -14.43
CA ARG A 153 2.76 -18.64 -13.90
C ARG A 153 3.41 -17.86 -15.04
N ASP A 154 3.97 -18.55 -16.02
CA ASP A 154 4.66 -17.91 -17.16
C ASP A 154 3.67 -17.11 -18.01
N ALA A 155 2.47 -17.63 -18.25
CA ALA A 155 1.40 -16.93 -18.95
C ALA A 155 0.96 -15.66 -18.19
N LEU A 156 0.86 -15.72 -16.85
CA LEU A 156 0.57 -14.55 -16.03
C LEU A 156 1.68 -13.51 -16.14
N ILE A 157 2.96 -13.91 -16.02
CA ILE A 157 4.10 -12.99 -16.14
C ILE A 157 4.12 -12.31 -17.50
N ALA A 158 3.89 -13.06 -18.58
CA ALA A 158 3.82 -12.53 -19.94
C ALA A 158 2.67 -11.51 -20.07
N HIS A 159 1.50 -11.84 -19.53
CA HIS A 159 0.35 -10.92 -19.52
C HIS A 159 0.64 -9.64 -18.73
N LEU A 160 1.14 -9.76 -17.50
CA LEU A 160 1.45 -8.61 -16.64
C LEU A 160 2.50 -7.70 -17.29
N THR A 161 3.56 -8.27 -17.86
CA THR A 161 4.60 -7.53 -18.59
C THR A 161 4.01 -6.79 -19.79
N ALA A 162 3.14 -7.43 -20.56
CA ALA A 162 2.47 -6.80 -21.71
C ALA A 162 1.52 -5.67 -21.29
N THR A 163 0.84 -5.80 -20.14
CA THR A 163 -0.08 -4.77 -19.63
C THR A 163 0.61 -3.62 -18.90
N SER A 164 1.87 -3.79 -18.47
CA SER A 164 2.69 -2.72 -17.88
C SER A 164 3.38 -1.85 -18.94
N TYR A 165 3.10 -2.07 -20.24
CA TYR A 165 3.75 -1.35 -21.34
C TYR A 165 3.59 0.17 -21.20
N GLY A 166 4.72 0.90 -21.20
CA GLY A 166 4.78 2.35 -21.04
C GLY A 166 5.10 2.85 -19.63
N ASN A 167 5.14 1.96 -18.63
CA ASN A 167 5.63 2.27 -17.29
C ASN A 167 6.74 1.29 -16.88
N GLU A 168 7.97 1.57 -17.30
CA GLU A 168 9.16 0.76 -17.00
C GLU A 168 9.49 0.73 -15.50
N GLN A 169 8.88 1.61 -14.72
CA GLN A 169 9.03 1.69 -13.27
C GLN A 169 7.99 0.85 -12.51
N ARG A 170 7.06 0.19 -13.22
CA ARG A 170 6.08 -0.73 -12.63
C ARG A 170 6.58 -2.16 -12.65
N TRP A 171 6.45 -2.84 -11.51
CA TRP A 171 6.64 -4.29 -11.45
C TRP A 171 5.56 -4.95 -10.60
N TRP A 172 5.44 -6.26 -10.77
CA TRP A 172 4.44 -7.06 -10.07
C TRP A 172 5.11 -8.00 -9.08
N GLN A 173 4.42 -8.23 -7.97
CA GLN A 173 4.80 -9.19 -6.96
C GLN A 173 3.65 -10.13 -6.63
N VAL A 174 3.98 -11.31 -6.11
CA VAL A 174 3.03 -12.29 -5.58
C VAL A 174 3.31 -12.55 -4.11
N TRP A 175 2.26 -12.58 -3.30
CA TRP A 175 2.35 -13.02 -1.92
C TRP A 175 2.55 -14.53 -1.86
N THR A 176 3.65 -14.94 -1.24
CA THR A 176 3.99 -16.35 -1.04
C THR A 176 4.01 -16.65 0.44
N GLU A 177 3.20 -17.62 0.86
CA GLU A 177 3.22 -18.08 2.24
C GLU A 177 4.50 -18.88 2.50
N LEU A 178 5.23 -18.49 3.54
CA LEU A 178 6.45 -19.18 3.96
C LEU A 178 6.20 -20.05 5.20
N ARG A 179 5.30 -19.61 6.09
CA ARG A 179 4.88 -20.32 7.32
C ARG A 179 3.41 -20.00 7.65
N PRO A 180 2.77 -20.77 8.54
CA PRO A 180 1.49 -20.35 9.10
C PRO A 180 1.63 -18.93 9.68
N ARG A 181 0.83 -17.99 9.15
CA ARG A 181 0.81 -16.55 9.49
C ARG A 181 1.97 -15.69 8.97
N HIS A 182 2.96 -16.25 8.26
CA HIS A 182 4.04 -15.46 7.66
C HIS A 182 4.17 -15.73 6.16
N GLY A 183 4.41 -14.68 5.41
CA GLY A 183 4.72 -14.76 3.99
C GLY A 183 5.63 -13.62 3.58
N ALA A 184 6.00 -13.64 2.31
CA ALA A 184 6.80 -12.60 1.71
C ALA A 184 6.29 -12.31 0.30
N TRP A 185 6.47 -11.06 -0.11
CA TRP A 185 6.28 -10.67 -1.50
C TRP A 185 7.46 -11.15 -2.34
N GLN A 186 7.15 -11.83 -3.44
CA GLN A 186 8.14 -12.29 -4.42
C GLN A 186 7.89 -11.60 -5.75
N ASP A 187 8.93 -11.10 -6.39
CA ASP A 187 8.80 -10.48 -7.72
C ASP A 187 8.31 -11.51 -8.76
N LEU A 188 7.31 -11.09 -9.54
CA LEU A 188 6.82 -11.79 -10.73
C LEU A 188 7.45 -11.24 -12.00
N THR A 189 7.58 -9.92 -12.09
CA THR A 189 8.21 -9.22 -13.22
C THR A 189 9.48 -8.50 -12.75
N HIS A 190 10.28 -8.02 -13.70
CA HIS A 190 11.54 -7.34 -13.41
C HIS A 190 11.31 -6.09 -12.54
N ARG A 191 11.96 -6.05 -11.37
CA ARG A 191 11.98 -4.86 -10.50
C ARG A 191 12.91 -3.79 -11.08
N PRO A 192 12.55 -2.50 -11.06
CA PRO A 192 13.44 -1.43 -11.50
C PRO A 192 14.78 -1.43 -10.76
N ALA A 193 15.84 -1.07 -11.47
CA ALA A 193 17.16 -0.92 -10.87
C ALA A 193 17.14 0.18 -9.81
N GLY A 194 17.87 -0.02 -8.71
CA GLY A 194 17.93 0.94 -7.60
C GLY A 194 16.82 0.81 -6.56
N VAL A 195 15.74 0.09 -6.87
CA VAL A 195 14.71 -0.22 -5.87
C VAL A 195 15.16 -1.39 -4.98
N PRO A 196 15.19 -1.22 -3.65
CA PRO A 196 15.59 -2.29 -2.73
C PRO A 196 14.62 -3.48 -2.77
N ALA A 197 15.09 -4.62 -2.25
CA ALA A 197 14.22 -5.77 -2.01
C ALA A 197 13.24 -5.51 -0.87
N ASP A 198 12.02 -6.01 -1.05
CA ASP A 198 11.00 -5.90 -0.02
C ASP A 198 11.51 -6.54 1.27
N ARG A 199 11.35 -5.82 2.37
CA ARG A 199 11.75 -6.35 3.67
C ARG A 199 10.64 -7.28 4.14
N ASP A 200 11.02 -8.46 4.64
CA ASP A 200 10.06 -9.44 5.15
C ASP A 200 9.00 -8.76 6.04
N SER A 201 7.73 -8.96 5.69
CA SER A 201 6.60 -8.53 6.50
C SER A 201 6.60 -9.40 7.77
N ARG A 202 7.24 -8.91 8.83
CA ARG A 202 7.40 -9.63 10.11
C ARG A 202 6.10 -9.73 10.89
#